data_AF-A0A4V1ZKC0-F1
#
_entry.id   AF-A0A4V1ZKC0-F1
#
_cell.length_a   1.000
_cell.length_b   1.000
_cell.length_c   1.000
_cell.angle_alpha   90.00
_cell.angle_beta   90.00
_cell.angle_gamma   90.00
#
_symmetry.space_group_name_H-M   'P 1'
#
loop_
_entity.id
_entity.type
_entity.pdbx_description
1 polymer ?
#
loop_
_entity_poly.entity_id
_entity_poly.type
_entity_poly.pdbx_seq_one_letter_code
_entity_poly.pdbx_strand_id
1 'polypeptide(L)' 'MTLAEIEKNYVDYPTIARECGASPYQVGNWARYHKYFETEHVFGKPLVHRDQYEKFKREHPELIKAPVTA' A
#
# COMPACT_ATOMS: atom_id res chain seq x y z
N MET A 1 4.74 13.67 14.74
CA MET A 1 5.15 12.98 13.51
C MET A 1 5.59 14.03 12.51
N THR A 2 6.84 13.98 12.07
CA THR A 2 7.38 14.89 11.05
C THR A 2 7.13 14.33 9.65
N LEU A 3 7.16 15.17 8.61
CA LEU A 3 7.04 14.74 7.21
C LEU A 3 8.06 13.64 6.85
N ALA A 4 9.30 13.78 7.34
CA ALA A 4 10.36 12.80 7.10
C ALA A 4 10.08 11.42 7.74
N GLU A 5 9.42 11.36 8.89
CA GLU A 5 9.02 10.10 9.50
C GLU A 5 7.88 9.44 8.74
N ILE A 6 6.97 10.23 8.18
CA ILE A 6 5.85 9.71 7.37
C ILE A 6 6.41 9.06 6.10
N GLU A 7 7.27 9.76 5.36
CA GLU A 7 7.87 9.23 4.12
C GLU A 7 8.75 7.99 4.35
N LYS A 8 9.35 7.87 5.55
CA LYS A 8 10.19 6.72 5.90
C LYS A 8 9.38 5.50 6.30
N ASN A 9 8.29 5.69 7.05
CA ASN A 9 7.55 4.61 7.69
C ASN A 9 6.24 4.24 6.97
N TYR A 10 5.76 5.07 6.04
CA TYR A 10 4.51 4.87 5.34
C TYR A 10 4.68 4.92 3.82
N VAL A 11 3.72 4.29 3.13
CA VAL A 11 3.61 4.25 1.68
C VAL A 11 2.18 4.60 1.29
N ASP A 12 2.01 5.48 0.31
CA ASP A 12 0.71 5.86 -0.22
C ASP A 12 0.15 4.79 -1.19
N TYR A 13 -1.17 4.77 -1.34
CA TYR A 13 -1.85 3.82 -2.22
C TYR A 13 -1.36 3.85 -3.68
N PRO A 14 -1.17 5.02 -4.33
CA PRO A 14 -0.60 5.10 -5.67
C PRO A 14 0.77 4.41 -5.78
N THR A 15 1.65 4.58 -4.80
CA THR A 15 2.96 3.91 -4.78
C THR A 15 2.80 2.39 -4.68
N ILE A 16 1.97 1.90 -3.77
CA ILE A 16 1.66 0.46 -3.64
C ILE A 16 1.09 -0.09 -4.94
N ALA A 17 0.12 0.60 -5.52
CA ALA A 17 -0.53 0.22 -6.76
C ALA A 17 0.49 0.06 -7.89
N ARG A 18 1.39 1.02 -8.04
CA ARG A 18 2.47 1.00 -9.05
C ARG A 18 3.43 -0.16 -8.83
N GLU A 19 3.86 -0.41 -7.60
CA GLU A 19 4.79 -1.50 -7.30
C GLU A 19 4.14 -2.90 -7.43
N CYS A 20 2.87 -3.01 -7.08
CA CYS A 20 2.13 -4.27 -7.15
C CYS A 20 1.48 -4.55 -8.50
N GLY A 21 1.67 -3.68 -9.50
CA GLY A 21 0.99 -3.78 -10.80
C GLY A 21 -0.54 -3.78 -10.68
N ALA A 22 -1.07 -3.05 -9.70
CA ALA A 22 -2.48 -2.96 -9.37
C ALA A 22 -3.02 -1.54 -9.57
N SER A 23 -4.33 -1.37 -9.53
CA SER A 23 -4.95 -0.05 -9.46
C SER A 23 -5.05 0.46 -8.01
N PRO A 24 -5.02 1.78 -7.75
CA PRO A 24 -5.25 2.33 -6.42
C PRO A 24 -6.58 1.91 -5.80
N TYR A 25 -7.58 1.62 -6.65
CA TYR A 25 -8.86 1.06 -6.23
C TYR A 25 -8.72 -0.36 -5.66
N GLN A 26 -7.93 -1.23 -6.30
CA GLN A 26 -7.64 -2.57 -5.77
C GLN A 26 -6.89 -2.50 -4.44
N VAL A 27 -5.92 -1.60 -4.30
CA VAL A 27 -5.22 -1.34 -3.02
C VAL A 27 -6.22 -0.88 -1.95
N GLY A 28 -7.17 -0.03 -2.32
CA GLY A 28 -8.28 0.36 -1.43
C GLY A 28 -9.15 -0.83 -1.02
N ASN A 29 -9.43 -1.76 -1.92
CA ASN A 29 -10.18 -2.97 -1.59
C ASN A 29 -9.39 -3.91 -0.67
N TRP A 30 -8.08 -4.03 -0.86
CA TRP A 30 -7.18 -4.80 0.02
C TRP A 30 -7.23 -4.30 1.46
N ALA A 31 -7.21 -2.99 1.67
CA ALA A 31 -7.40 -2.41 3.00
C ALA A 31 -8.83 -2.57 3.53
N ARG A 32 -9.84 -2.23 2.71
CA ARG A 32 -11.23 -2.09 3.18
C ARG A 32 -11.93 -3.43 3.41
N TYR A 33 -11.75 -4.40 2.52
CA TYR A 33 -12.48 -5.65 2.53
C TYR A 33 -11.66 -6.81 3.05
N HIS A 34 -10.36 -6.83 2.74
CA HIS A 34 -9.48 -7.92 3.15
C HIS A 34 -8.70 -7.63 4.44
N LYS A 35 -8.68 -6.35 4.88
CA LYS A 35 -7.94 -5.89 6.06
C LYS A 35 -6.47 -6.33 6.04
N TYR A 36 -5.86 -6.37 4.85
CA TYR A 36 -4.45 -6.77 4.71
C TYR A 36 -3.48 -5.75 5.35
N PHE A 37 -3.91 -4.49 5.43
CA PHE A 37 -3.17 -3.43 6.09
C PHE A 37 -4.15 -2.38 6.62
N GLU A 38 -3.72 -1.69 7.68
CA GLU A 38 -4.45 -0.57 8.25
C GLU A 38 -4.11 0.71 7.50
N THR A 39 -5.15 1.47 7.19
CA THR A 39 -5.03 2.73 6.47
C THR A 39 -5.06 3.88 7.45
N GLU A 40 -3.96 4.61 7.54
CA GLU A 40 -3.89 5.85 8.29
C GLU A 40 -4.12 7.04 7.36
N HIS A 41 -4.95 7.99 7.78
CA HIS A 41 -5.22 9.19 6.99
C HIS A 41 -4.38 10.34 7.51
N VAL A 42 -3.29 10.65 6.80
CA VAL A 42 -2.35 11.71 7.17
C VAL A 42 -2.48 12.83 6.13
N PHE A 43 -2.79 14.05 6.59
CA PHE A 43 -3.09 15.19 5.71
C PHE A 43 -4.17 14.89 4.64
N GLY A 44 -5.16 14.06 4.97
CA GLY A 44 -6.24 13.67 4.06
C GLY A 44 -5.84 12.64 2.99
N LYS A 45 -4.62 12.09 3.03
CA LYS A 45 -4.17 11.03 2.13
C LYS A 45 -4.17 9.67 2.86
N PRO A 46 -4.72 8.60 2.23
CA PRO A 46 -4.62 7.27 2.78
C PRO A 46 -3.19 6.73 2.62
N LEU A 47 -2.56 6.43 3.75
CA LEU A 47 -1.22 5.90 3.87
C LEU A 47 -1.26 4.54 4.58
N VAL A 48 -0.29 3.71 4.26
CA VAL A 48 -0.12 2.37 4.84
C VAL A 48 1.26 2.27 5.45
N HIS A 49 1.38 1.65 6.62
CA HIS A 49 2.69 1.36 7.19
C HIS A 49 3.50 0.45 6.26
N ARG A 50 4.76 0.84 6.02
CA ARG A 50 5.68 0.08 5.18
C ARG A 50 5.87 -1.34 5.70
N ASP A 51 5.93 -1.55 7.01
CA ASP A 51 6.01 -2.91 7.60
C ASP A 51 4.80 -3.79 7.25
N GLN A 52 3.59 -3.23 7.27
CA GLN A 52 2.39 -3.95 6.87
C GLN A 52 2.40 -4.27 5.38
N TYR A 53 2.85 -3.32 4.56
CA TYR A 53 3.03 -3.55 3.13
C TYR A 53 4.08 -4.64 2.83
N GLU A 54 5.23 -4.63 3.50
CA GLU A 54 6.24 -5.69 3.38
C GLU A 54 5.72 -7.05 3.87
N LYS A 55 4.86 -7.06 4.90
CA LYS A 55 4.17 -8.28 5.36
C LYS A 55 3.20 -8.79 4.29
N PHE A 56 2.37 -7.91 3.73
CA PHE A 56 1.45 -8.21 2.63
C PHE A 56 2.17 -8.81 1.43
N LYS A 57 3.33 -8.25 1.02
CA LYS A 57 4.11 -8.80 -0.09
C LYS A 57 4.60 -10.22 0.16
N ARG A 58 4.95 -10.54 1.41
CA ARG A 58 5.41 -11.87 1.81
C ARG A 58 4.27 -12.88 1.92
N GLU A 59 3.11 -12.45 2.40
CA GLU A 59 1.95 -13.32 2.62
C GLU A 59 1.09 -13.51 1.36
N HIS A 60 1.01 -12.50 0.49
CA HIS A 60 0.16 -12.48 -0.69
C HIS A 60 0.92 -12.10 -1.97
N PRO A 61 1.99 -12.82 -2.34
CA PRO A 61 2.69 -12.58 -3.60
C PRO A 61 1.78 -12.79 -4.82
N GLU A 62 0.71 -13.57 -4.69
CA GLU A 62 -0.28 -13.83 -5.74
C GLU A 62 -1.10 -12.58 -6.15
N LEU A 63 -1.30 -11.65 -5.22
CA LEU A 63 -2.05 -10.42 -5.48
C LEU A 63 -1.18 -9.35 -6.15
N ILE A 64 0.13 -9.56 -6.14
CA ILE A 64 1.13 -8.69 -6.75
C ILE A 64 1.41 -9.22 -8.14
N LYS A 65 0.63 -8.74 -9.10
CA LYS A 65 0.92 -9.01 -10.50
C LYS A 65 2.16 -8.21 -10.86
N ALA A 66 3.24 -8.89 -11.24
CA ALA A 66 4.43 -8.22 -11.77
C ALA A 66 3.97 -7.13 -12.77
N PRO A 67 4.50 -5.91 -12.66
CA PRO A 67 3.97 -4.77 -13.39
C PRO A 67 3.83 -5.15 -14.87
N VAL A 68 2.62 -4.98 -15.41
CA VAL A 68 2.39 -5.10 -16.85
C VAL A 68 3.29 -4.04 -17.46
N THR A 69 4.37 -4.52 -18.06
CA THR A 69 5.28 -3.71 -18.87
C THR A 69 4.40 -3.07 -19.94
N ALA A 70 4.30 -1.74 -19.91
CA ALA A 70 3.60 -0.98 -20.93
C ALA A 70 4.21 -1.25 -22.31
#